data_AF-A0A212QB14-F1
#
_entry.id   AF-A0A212QB14-F1
#
_cell.length_a   1.000
_cell.length_b   1.000
_cell.length_c   1.000
_cell.angle_alpha   90.00
_cell.angle_beta   90.00
_cell.angle_gamma   90.00
#
_symmetry.space_group_name_H-M   'P 1'
#
loop_
_entity.id
_entity.type
_entity.pdbx_description
1 polymer ?
#
loop_
_entity_poly.entity_id
_entity_poly.type
_entity_poly.pdbx_seq_one_letter_code
_entity_poly.pdbx_strand_id
1 'polypeptide(L)'
;MATINNPSYAPKFDIESVLALYKSNIETCVAAQKIMFDFSQTLAKRQVETVKESFAKAEALMKGFDGKKLPQSYVDDAKAAIEKALADVKEAMDMGMKAQNDVVDLFVKRASANFDGVKTMAA
;
A
#
# COMPACT_ATOMS: atom_id res chain seq x y z
N MET A 1 50.87 15.08 41.84
CA MET A 1 50.11 14.27 40.87
C MET A 1 48.63 14.44 41.21
N ALA A 2 47.89 15.20 40.42
CA ALA A 2 46.45 15.36 40.61
C ALA A 2 45.74 14.33 39.70
N THR A 3 45.16 13.31 40.30
CA THR A 3 44.22 12.39 39.65
C THR A 3 42.96 13.16 39.28
N ILE A 4 42.80 13.49 38.00
CA ILE A 4 41.56 14.00 37.44
C ILE A 4 40.61 12.81 37.32
N ASN A 5 39.83 12.57 38.36
CA ASN A 5 38.74 11.61 38.34
C ASN A 5 37.59 12.25 37.56
N ASN A 6 37.57 12.09 36.24
CA ASN A 6 36.48 12.59 35.41
C ASN A 6 35.36 11.53 35.41
N PRO A 7 34.22 11.75 36.09
CA PRO A 7 33.08 10.86 35.92
C PRO A 7 32.63 11.07 34.48
N SER A 8 32.70 10.04 33.65
CA SER A 8 32.18 10.11 32.29
C SER A 8 30.67 10.36 32.39
N TYR A 9 30.25 11.62 32.23
CA TYR A 9 28.85 12.05 32.13
C TYR A 9 28.23 11.68 30.77
N ALA A 10 28.94 10.93 29.93
CA ALA A 10 28.40 10.44 28.67
C ALA A 10 27.47 9.25 28.95
N PRO A 11 26.21 9.27 28.45
CA PRO A 11 25.34 8.11 28.49
C PRO A 11 26.09 6.91 27.91
N LYS A 12 26.07 5.77 28.61
CA LYS A 12 26.64 4.52 28.11
C LYS A 12 25.68 3.96 27.06
N PHE A 13 25.77 4.47 25.83
CA PHE A 13 24.98 3.94 24.72
C PHE A 13 25.32 2.47 24.51
N ASP A 14 24.32 1.60 24.63
CA ASP A 14 24.44 0.22 24.23
C ASP A 14 24.50 0.15 22.69
N ILE A 15 25.68 -0.25 22.17
CA ILE A 15 25.94 -0.36 20.74
C ILE A 15 25.00 -1.39 20.09
N GLU A 16 24.65 -2.47 20.80
CA GLU A 16 23.71 -3.46 20.27
C GLU A 16 22.32 -2.87 20.07
N SER A 17 21.85 -2.08 21.04
CA SER A 17 20.59 -1.32 20.93
C SER A 17 20.61 -0.29 19.80
N VAL A 18 21.73 0.41 19.58
CA VAL A 18 21.90 1.33 18.44
C VAL A 18 21.78 0.57 17.11
N LEU A 19 22.48 -0.55 16.96
CA LEU A 19 22.45 -1.35 15.74
C LEU A 19 21.06 -1.95 15.48
N ALA A 20 20.39 -2.43 16.52
CA ALA A 20 19.02 -2.93 16.44
C ALA A 20 18.03 -1.84 15.98
N LEU A 21 18.21 -0.60 16.45
CA LEU A 21 17.42 0.55 16.03
C LEU A 21 17.57 0.84 14.54
N TYR A 22 18.81 0.85 14.02
CA TYR A 22 19.07 1.04 12.59
C TYR A 22 18.52 -0.10 11.74
N LYS A 23 18.72 -1.35 12.18
CA LYS A 23 18.17 -2.54 11.50
C LYS A 23 16.65 -2.43 11.35
N SER A 24 15.95 -2.08 12.43
CA SER A 24 14.49 -1.93 12.43
C SER A 24 14.00 -0.81 11.50
N ASN A 25 14.78 0.26 11.34
CA ASN A 25 14.48 1.32 10.36
C ASN A 25 14.60 0.81 8.93
N ILE A 26 15.63 0.02 8.62
CA ILE A 26 15.81 -0.58 7.29
C ILE A 26 14.66 -1.57 6.99
N GLU A 27 14.32 -2.43 7.95
CA GLU A 27 13.22 -3.39 7.81
C GLU A 27 11.87 -2.68 7.57
N THR A 28 11.67 -1.51 8.19
CA THR A 28 10.51 -0.66 7.92
C THR A 28 10.46 -0.20 6.47
N CYS A 29 11.58 0.25 5.90
CA CYS A 29 11.64 0.62 4.48
C CYS A 29 11.38 -0.57 3.56
N VAL A 30 11.91 -1.74 3.89
CA VAL A 30 11.66 -2.99 3.12
C VAL A 30 10.18 -3.39 3.19
N ALA A 31 9.56 -3.30 4.36
CA ALA A 31 8.13 -3.57 4.52
C ALA A 31 7.26 -2.57 3.73
N ALA A 32 7.62 -1.28 3.70
CA ALA A 32 6.95 -0.29 2.86
C ALA A 32 7.07 -0.63 1.36
N GLN A 33 8.25 -1.05 0.89
CA GLN A 33 8.43 -1.52 -0.49
C GLN A 33 7.57 -2.74 -0.80
N LYS A 34 7.45 -3.67 0.15
CA LYS A 34 6.59 -4.85 0.01
C LYS A 34 5.12 -4.45 -0.16
N ILE A 35 4.62 -3.49 0.63
CA ILE A 35 3.24 -2.98 0.50
C ILE A 35 3.00 -2.45 -0.92
N MET A 36 3.95 -1.65 -1.44
CA MET A 36 3.86 -1.12 -2.81
C MET A 36 3.91 -2.21 -3.87
N PHE A 37 4.74 -3.23 -3.67
CA PHE A 37 4.82 -4.38 -4.58
C PHE A 37 3.51 -5.17 -4.58
N ASP A 38 2.97 -5.51 -3.40
CA ASP A 38 1.71 -6.23 -3.26
C ASP A 38 0.54 -5.45 -3.88
N PHE A 39 0.52 -4.12 -3.69
CA PHE A 39 -0.44 -3.23 -4.35
C PHE A 39 -0.33 -3.32 -5.88
N SER A 40 0.87 -3.22 -6.44
CA SER A 40 1.10 -3.31 -7.88
C SER A 40 0.67 -4.68 -8.45
N GLN A 41 0.95 -5.76 -7.73
CA GLN A 41 0.56 -7.11 -8.14
C GLN A 41 -0.97 -7.26 -8.12
N THR A 42 -1.63 -6.68 -7.12
CA THR A 42 -3.08 -6.70 -7.00
C THR A 42 -3.74 -5.90 -8.13
N LEU A 43 -3.24 -4.69 -8.42
CA LEU A 43 -3.69 -3.91 -9.57
C LEU A 43 -3.47 -4.63 -10.90
N ALA A 44 -2.32 -5.27 -11.09
CA ALA A 44 -2.03 -6.01 -12.31
C ALA A 44 -3.00 -7.18 -12.52
N LYS A 45 -3.30 -7.94 -11.47
CA LYS A 45 -4.33 -9.00 -11.50
C LYS A 45 -5.70 -8.41 -11.87
N ARG A 46 -6.07 -7.28 -11.28
CA ARG A 46 -7.35 -6.61 -11.59
C ARG A 46 -7.43 -6.17 -13.04
N GLN A 47 -6.37 -5.57 -13.58
CA GLN A 47 -6.31 -5.15 -14.98
C GLN A 47 -6.47 -6.33 -15.95
N VAL A 48 -5.89 -7.49 -15.62
CA VAL A 48 -6.08 -8.72 -16.41
C VAL A 48 -7.54 -9.17 -16.40
N GLU A 49 -8.20 -9.15 -15.24
CA GLU A 49 -9.63 -9.49 -15.15
C GLU A 49 -10.51 -8.50 -15.93
N THR A 50 -10.24 -7.19 -15.83
CA THR A 50 -10.95 -6.16 -16.63
C THR A 50 -10.79 -6.41 -18.13
N VAL A 51 -9.61 -6.82 -18.59
CA VAL A 51 -9.36 -7.18 -20.00
C VAL A 51 -10.17 -8.41 -20.40
N LYS A 52 -10.16 -9.48 -19.60
CA LYS A 52 -10.97 -10.69 -19.86
C LYS A 52 -12.46 -10.38 -19.98
N GLU A 53 -12.99 -9.58 -19.06
CA GLU A 53 -14.38 -9.13 -19.09
C GLU A 53 -14.68 -8.30 -20.36
N SER A 54 -13.75 -7.45 -20.77
CA SER A 54 -13.88 -6.64 -21.98
C SER A 54 -13.89 -7.50 -23.24
N PHE A 55 -13.03 -8.52 -23.32
CA PHE A 55 -13.03 -9.51 -24.41
C PHE A 55 -14.33 -10.30 -24.44
N ALA A 56 -14.84 -10.77 -23.30
CA ALA A 56 -16.11 -11.49 -23.23
C ALA A 56 -17.29 -10.62 -23.72
N LYS A 57 -17.30 -9.33 -23.34
CA LYS A 57 -18.29 -8.36 -23.84
C LYS A 57 -18.17 -8.12 -25.34
N ALA A 58 -16.94 -7.97 -25.86
CA ALA A 58 -16.71 -7.80 -27.29
C ALA A 58 -17.15 -9.03 -28.10
N GLU A 59 -16.88 -10.23 -27.61
CA GLU A 59 -17.33 -11.48 -28.22
C GLU A 59 -18.87 -11.59 -28.22
N ALA A 60 -19.53 -11.21 -27.12
CA ALA A 60 -20.99 -11.18 -27.03
C ALA A 60 -21.60 -10.17 -28.02
N LEU A 61 -20.99 -9.00 -28.19
CA LEU A 61 -21.43 -7.99 -29.16
C LEU A 61 -21.21 -8.46 -30.61
N MET A 62 -20.08 -9.09 -30.91
CA MET A 62 -19.80 -9.65 -32.24
C MET A 62 -20.74 -10.82 -32.61
N LYS A 63 -21.16 -11.62 -31.62
CA LYS A 63 -22.14 -12.71 -31.82
C LYS A 63 -23.60 -12.24 -31.80
N GLY A 64 -23.87 -10.98 -31.46
CA GLY A 64 -25.18 -10.53 -30.98
C GLY A 64 -25.74 -9.26 -31.61
N PHE A 65 -25.39 -8.92 -32.86
CA PHE A 65 -26.12 -7.84 -33.55
C PHE A 65 -27.54 -8.29 -33.89
N ASP A 66 -28.43 -8.22 -32.90
CA ASP A 66 -29.85 -8.52 -33.03
C ASP A 66 -30.59 -7.23 -33.41
N GLY A 67 -31.00 -7.15 -34.67
CA GLY A 67 -31.80 -6.03 -35.20
C GLY A 67 -33.16 -5.84 -34.50
N LYS A 68 -33.54 -6.73 -33.56
CA LYS A 68 -34.76 -6.64 -32.75
C LYS A 68 -34.55 -6.07 -31.35
N LYS A 69 -33.32 -5.71 -30.95
CA LYS A 69 -33.07 -5.11 -29.63
C LYS A 69 -33.89 -3.83 -29.45
N LEU A 70 -34.74 -3.78 -28.42
CA LEU A 70 -35.54 -2.60 -28.10
C LEU A 70 -34.62 -1.43 -27.70
N PRO A 71 -34.93 -0.18 -28.08
CA PRO A 71 -34.14 1.01 -27.71
C PRO A 71 -33.81 1.10 -26.22
N GLN A 72 -34.75 0.67 -25.36
CA GLN A 72 -34.56 0.62 -23.91
C GLN A 72 -33.38 -0.27 -23.48
N SER A 73 -33.14 -1.39 -24.16
CA SER A 73 -32.04 -2.29 -23.82
C SER A 73 -30.66 -1.66 -24.02
N TYR A 74 -30.53 -0.75 -24.99
CA TYR A 74 -29.28 -0.01 -25.21
C TYR A 74 -29.02 1.00 -24.08
N VAL A 75 -30.07 1.60 -23.52
CA VAL A 75 -29.97 2.51 -22.37
C VAL A 75 -29.55 1.74 -21.12
N ASP A 76 -30.14 0.56 -20.89
CA ASP A 76 -29.81 -0.29 -19.75
C ASP A 76 -28.38 -0.82 -19.84
N ASP A 77 -27.93 -1.24 -21.04
CA ASP A 77 -26.54 -1.64 -21.31
C ASP A 77 -25.55 -0.51 -21.03
N ALA A 78 -25.86 0.70 -21.49
CA ALA A 78 -25.02 1.88 -21.27
C ALA A 78 -24.92 2.24 -19.78
N LYS A 79 -26.05 2.16 -19.05
CA LYS A 79 -26.08 2.39 -17.60
C LYS A 79 -25.24 1.35 -16.85
N ALA A 80 -25.39 0.07 -17.17
CA ALA A 80 -24.62 -1.00 -16.57
C ALA A 80 -23.10 -0.85 -16.86
N ALA A 81 -22.73 -0.37 -18.04
CA ALA A 81 -21.34 -0.08 -18.37
C ALA A 81 -20.75 1.06 -17.51
N ILE A 82 -21.52 2.13 -17.29
CA ILE A 82 -21.12 3.26 -16.43
C ILE A 82 -21.00 2.84 -14.97
N GLU A 83 -21.99 2.13 -14.44
CA GLU A 83 -21.97 1.64 -13.05
C GLU A 83 -20.76 0.75 -12.79
N LYS A 84 -20.45 -0.14 -13.74
CA LYS A 84 -19.24 -0.98 -13.66
C LYS A 84 -17.96 -0.14 -13.68
N ALA A 85 -17.85 0.82 -14.59
CA ALA A 85 -16.66 1.68 -14.68
C ALA A 85 -16.43 2.48 -13.38
N LEU A 86 -17.50 2.99 -12.77
CA LEU A 86 -17.43 3.67 -11.47
C LEU A 86 -17.01 2.71 -10.35
N ALA A 87 -17.52 1.47 -10.34
CA ALA A 87 -17.13 0.46 -9.37
C ALA A 87 -15.64 0.10 -9.49
N ASP A 88 -15.14 -0.11 -10.72
CA ASP A 88 -13.73 -0.43 -10.97
C ASP A 88 -12.80 0.74 -10.54
N VAL A 89 -13.19 1.99 -10.80
CA VAL A 89 -12.44 3.18 -10.34
C VAL A 89 -12.45 3.28 -8.81
N LYS A 90 -13.60 3.04 -8.18
CA LYS A 90 -13.73 3.08 -6.72
C LYS A 90 -12.84 2.02 -6.07
N GLU A 91 -12.84 0.80 -6.59
CA GLU A 91 -12.00 -0.28 -6.09
C GLU A 91 -10.50 0.07 -6.20
N ALA A 92 -10.08 0.63 -7.34
CA ALA A 92 -8.70 1.09 -7.53
C ALA A 92 -8.31 2.20 -6.54
N MET A 93 -9.21 3.15 -6.28
CA MET A 93 -9.02 4.21 -5.29
C MET A 93 -8.92 3.65 -3.87
N ASP A 94 -9.83 2.75 -3.49
CA ASP A 94 -9.86 2.14 -2.16
C ASP A 94 -8.58 1.31 -1.91
N MET A 95 -8.10 0.56 -2.91
CA MET A 95 -6.81 -0.14 -2.85
C MET A 95 -5.62 0.82 -2.69
N GLY A 96 -5.61 1.92 -3.45
CA GLY A 96 -4.53 2.92 -3.40
C GLY A 96 -4.48 3.64 -2.05
N MET A 97 -5.63 4.03 -1.51
CA MET A 97 -5.75 4.64 -0.18
C MET A 97 -5.30 3.66 0.91
N LYS A 98 -5.70 2.39 0.82
CA LYS A 98 -5.26 1.36 1.77
C LYS A 98 -3.73 1.21 1.77
N ALA A 99 -3.11 1.09 0.60
CA ALA A 99 -1.65 0.95 0.51
C ALA A 99 -0.91 2.18 1.11
N GLN A 100 -1.42 3.38 0.85
CA GLN A 100 -0.87 4.61 1.45
C GLN A 100 -1.01 4.62 2.98
N ASN A 101 -2.19 4.27 3.50
CA ASN A 101 -2.45 4.21 4.94
C ASN A 101 -1.55 3.15 5.61
N ASP A 102 -1.41 1.97 5.02
CA ASP A 102 -0.56 0.90 5.56
C ASP A 102 0.92 1.37 5.65
N VAL A 103 1.41 2.13 4.65
CA VAL A 103 2.75 2.72 4.69
C VAL A 103 2.86 3.79 5.78
N VAL A 104 1.89 4.71 5.87
CA VAL A 104 1.88 5.75 6.91
C VAL A 104 1.88 5.13 8.30
N ASP A 105 1.00 4.16 8.56
CA ASP A 105 0.91 3.45 9.84
C ASP A 105 2.23 2.77 10.20
N LEU A 106 2.91 2.17 9.23
CA LEU A 106 4.21 1.54 9.43
C LEU A 106 5.26 2.57 9.91
N PHE A 107 5.34 3.73 9.25
CA PHE A 107 6.29 4.78 9.62
C PHE A 107 5.92 5.47 10.94
N VAL A 108 4.63 5.69 11.22
CA VAL A 108 4.17 6.25 12.50
C VAL A 108 4.55 5.31 13.65
N LYS A 109 4.29 4.01 13.52
CA LYS A 109 4.70 3.01 14.53
C LYS A 109 6.22 3.01 14.71
N ARG A 110 6.98 3.09 13.62
CA ARG A 110 8.45 3.09 13.71
C ARG A 110 8.98 4.36 14.37
N ALA A 111 8.39 5.52 14.07
CA ALA A 111 8.74 6.79 14.70
C ALA A 111 8.51 6.74 16.22
N SER A 112 7.34 6.27 16.68
CA SER A 112 7.06 6.09 18.11
C SER A 112 8.07 5.16 18.78
N ALA A 113 8.35 4.00 18.17
CA ALA A 113 9.32 3.06 18.70
C ALA A 113 10.78 3.60 18.66
N ASN A 114 11.11 4.54 17.78
CA ASN A 114 12.41 5.23 17.81
C ASN A 114 12.52 6.16 19.02
N PHE A 115 11.46 6.91 19.34
CA PHE A 115 11.45 7.78 20.52
C PHE A 115 11.59 6.98 21.82
N ASP A 116 10.87 5.86 21.93
CA ASP A 116 10.96 4.96 23.09
C ASP A 116 12.35 4.31 23.20
N GLY A 117 12.92 3.92 22.06
CA GLY A 117 14.28 3.36 21.98
C GLY A 117 15.34 4.34 22.47
N VAL A 118 15.32 5.60 22.00
CA VAL A 118 16.26 6.64 22.43
C VAL A 118 16.15 6.91 23.92
N LYS A 119 14.93 6.95 24.48
CA LYS A 119 14.71 7.12 25.92
C LYS A 119 15.32 5.98 26.73
N THR A 120 15.20 4.75 26.24
CA THR A 120 15.75 3.56 26.89
C THR A 120 17.27 3.53 26.81
N MET A 121 17.85 3.98 25.70
CA MET A 121 19.31 4.03 25.50
C MET A 121 20.00 5.17 26.25
N ALA A 122 19.25 6.21 26.65
CA ALA A 122 19.74 7.34 27.41
C ALA A 122 19.56 7.19 28.93
N ALA A 123 18.86 6.15 29.38
CA ALA A 123 18.68 5.77 30.78
C ALA A 123 19.80 4.84 31.26
#